data_AF-A0A429N0U7-F1
#
_entry.id   AF-A0A429N0U7-F1
#
_cell.length_a   1.000
_cell.length_b   1.000
_cell.length_c   1.000
_cell.angle_alpha   90.00
_cell.angle_beta   90.00
_cell.angle_gamma   90.00
#
_symmetry.space_group_name_H-M   'P 1'
#
loop_
_entity.id
_entity.type
_entity.pdbx_description
1 polymer ?
#
loop_
_entity_poly.entity_id
_entity_poly.type
_entity_poly.pdbx_seq_one_letter_code
_entity_poly.pdbx_strand_id
1 'polypeptide(L)'
;LDKVKKAAENAGLRPNSLTGTTFPSFSIGISDPSAIRMAGSYATFATSGKQNDPFSVKEVEYEGGSVWKHETDPKEAFTAPVADNVTDVLKTVVEDGTGTSAQLDGREVAGKTGTTDGNKSAWFVGYTPQLSTAVSMYRMDDDETKKSRPFLEMYGTGGQKTIHGASFPAEVWHDYMEQALKGEPAKNFPEAEPIGVVVNDLPTPSVTPTPTESEEEQ
;
A
#
# COMPACT_ATOMS: atom_id res chain seq x y z
N LEU A 1 -3.18 -12.66 -14.50
CA LEU A 1 -1.94 -12.07 -13.95
C LEU A 1 -1.52 -10.84 -14.74
N ASP A 2 -1.57 -10.86 -16.08
CA ASP A 2 -1.27 -9.69 -16.93
C ASP A 2 -2.04 -8.43 -16.55
N LYS A 3 -3.34 -8.54 -16.23
CA LYS A 3 -4.15 -7.41 -15.76
C LYS A 3 -3.65 -6.83 -14.44
N VAL A 4 -3.17 -7.67 -13.52
CA VAL A 4 -2.61 -7.23 -12.22
C VAL A 4 -1.29 -6.50 -12.46
N LYS A 5 -0.42 -7.06 -13.31
CA LYS A 5 0.84 -6.41 -13.71
C LYS A 5 0.56 -5.04 -14.33
N LYS A 6 -0.37 -4.98 -15.29
CA LYS A 6 -0.72 -3.74 -15.96
C LYS A 6 -1.35 -2.72 -15.01
N ALA A 7 -2.18 -3.14 -14.06
CA ALA A 7 -2.71 -2.26 -13.03
C ALA A 7 -1.58 -1.69 -12.15
N ALA A 8 -0.62 -2.52 -11.74
CA ALA A 8 0.56 -2.08 -10.98
C ALA A 8 1.42 -1.06 -11.75
N GLU A 9 1.67 -1.31 -13.04
CA GLU A 9 2.41 -0.39 -13.92
C GLU A 9 1.64 0.91 -14.16
N ASN A 10 0.33 0.84 -14.42
CA ASN A 10 -0.55 2.01 -14.56
C ASN A 10 -0.55 2.88 -13.30
N ALA A 11 -0.54 2.26 -12.12
CA ALA A 11 -0.44 2.98 -10.85
C ALA A 11 0.94 3.64 -10.65
N GLY A 12 1.97 3.30 -11.45
CA GLY A 12 3.28 3.97 -11.41
C GLY A 12 4.42 3.12 -10.88
N LEU A 13 4.21 1.80 -10.66
CA LEU A 13 5.31 0.88 -10.40
C LEU A 13 6.13 0.65 -11.67
N ARG A 14 7.44 0.46 -11.52
CA ARG A 14 8.33 0.30 -12.67
C ARG A 14 8.37 -1.17 -13.10
N PRO A 15 8.34 -1.47 -14.41
CA PRO A 15 8.41 -2.85 -14.90
C PRO A 15 9.62 -3.64 -14.36
N ASN A 16 10.76 -2.97 -14.16
CA ASN A 16 11.98 -3.59 -13.64
C ASN A 16 11.95 -3.86 -12.13
N SER A 17 10.93 -3.38 -11.41
CA SER A 17 10.69 -3.71 -9.99
C SER A 17 9.70 -4.86 -9.80
N LEU A 18 9.06 -5.34 -10.87
CA LEU A 18 8.06 -6.39 -10.82
C LEU A 18 8.68 -7.75 -11.14
N THR A 19 8.68 -8.65 -10.16
CA THR A 19 9.28 -9.98 -10.26
C THR A 19 8.21 -11.05 -10.39
N GLY A 20 8.49 -12.08 -11.18
CA GLY A 20 7.65 -13.27 -11.25
C GLY A 20 6.23 -13.03 -11.77
N THR A 21 6.05 -12.03 -12.64
CA THR A 21 4.72 -11.57 -13.13
C THR A 21 3.86 -12.64 -13.82
N THR A 22 4.45 -13.77 -14.21
CA THR A 22 3.77 -14.93 -14.80
C THR A 22 3.36 -15.99 -13.78
N PHE A 23 3.82 -15.90 -12.53
CA PHE A 23 3.51 -16.85 -11.46
C PHE A 23 2.32 -16.36 -10.60
N PRO A 24 1.46 -17.27 -10.08
CA PRO A 24 0.36 -16.88 -9.19
C PRO A 24 0.82 -16.09 -7.96
N SER A 25 2.03 -16.37 -7.47
CA SER A 25 2.67 -15.68 -6.35
C SER A 25 2.93 -14.19 -6.61
N PHE A 26 2.85 -13.71 -7.85
CA PHE A 26 2.92 -12.28 -8.14
C PHE A 26 1.86 -11.49 -7.36
N SER A 27 0.66 -12.04 -7.23
CA SER A 27 -0.45 -11.39 -6.53
C SER A 27 -0.25 -11.22 -5.02
N ILE A 28 0.67 -11.98 -4.41
CA ILE A 28 1.00 -11.88 -2.98
C ILE A 28 2.23 -10.99 -2.72
N GLY A 29 2.77 -10.31 -3.74
CA GLY A 29 3.78 -9.26 -3.56
C GLY A 29 5.23 -9.74 -3.45
N ILE A 30 5.66 -10.70 -4.29
CA ILE A 30 7.06 -11.14 -4.39
C ILE A 30 8.00 -10.15 -5.13
N SER A 31 7.56 -8.90 -5.30
CA SER A 31 8.27 -7.85 -6.04
C SER A 31 8.94 -6.88 -5.09
N ASP A 32 9.94 -6.13 -5.57
CA ASP A 32 10.77 -5.24 -4.74
C ASP A 32 10.66 -3.77 -5.18
N PRO A 33 9.47 -3.14 -5.11
CA PRO A 33 9.32 -1.72 -5.41
C PRO A 33 9.98 -0.85 -4.33
N SER A 34 10.50 0.31 -4.73
CA SER A 34 10.99 1.29 -3.76
C SER A 34 9.84 1.98 -3.02
N ALA A 35 10.09 2.44 -1.79
CA ALA A 35 9.08 3.11 -0.98
C ALA A 35 8.43 4.32 -1.68
N ILE A 36 9.22 5.14 -2.39
CA ILE A 36 8.69 6.28 -3.15
C ILE A 36 7.76 5.84 -4.29
N ARG A 37 7.99 4.67 -4.89
CA ARG A 37 7.12 4.11 -5.92
C ARG A 37 5.83 3.55 -5.33
N MET A 38 5.90 2.95 -4.14
CA MET A 38 4.70 2.54 -3.39
C MET A 38 3.85 3.73 -2.95
N ALA A 39 4.48 4.80 -2.42
CA ALA A 39 3.76 6.02 -2.05
C ALA A 39 3.11 6.67 -3.28
N GLY A 40 3.84 6.77 -4.40
CA GLY A 40 3.31 7.28 -5.66
C GLY A 40 2.17 6.43 -6.25
N SER A 41 2.25 5.10 -6.11
CA SER A 41 1.18 4.23 -6.61
C SER A 41 -0.11 4.34 -5.80
N TYR A 42 -0.01 4.47 -4.49
CA TYR A 42 -1.16 4.71 -3.62
C TYR A 42 -1.71 6.13 -3.79
N ALA A 43 -0.86 7.11 -4.13
CA ALA A 43 -1.30 8.46 -4.47
C ALA A 43 -2.24 8.47 -5.70
N THR A 44 -2.08 7.53 -6.63
CA THR A 44 -2.99 7.37 -7.77
C THR A 44 -4.43 7.08 -7.32
N PHE A 45 -4.62 6.32 -6.24
CA PHE A 45 -5.96 6.09 -5.68
C PHE A 45 -6.46 7.31 -4.90
N ALA A 46 -5.58 7.97 -4.15
CA ALA A 46 -5.90 9.22 -3.45
C ALA A 46 -6.39 10.35 -4.38
N THR A 47 -6.00 10.31 -5.65
CA THR A 47 -6.38 11.28 -6.69
C THR A 47 -7.44 10.74 -7.67
N SER A 48 -8.24 9.76 -7.24
CA SER A 48 -9.31 9.14 -8.03
C SER A 48 -8.84 8.64 -9.41
N GLY A 49 -7.67 8.00 -9.44
CA GLY A 49 -7.12 7.31 -10.61
C GLY A 49 -6.09 8.10 -11.42
N LYS A 50 -5.73 9.32 -11.01
CA LYS A 50 -4.75 10.16 -11.73
C LYS A 50 -3.33 9.93 -11.23
N GLN A 51 -2.53 9.22 -12.02
CA GLN A 51 -1.14 8.91 -11.70
C GLN A 51 -0.23 10.08 -12.06
N ASN A 52 0.67 10.45 -11.15
CA ASN A 52 1.77 11.37 -11.38
C ASN A 52 3.09 10.69 -11.02
N ASP A 53 4.11 10.87 -11.84
CA ASP A 53 5.45 10.39 -11.50
C ASP A 53 6.02 11.21 -10.33
N PRO A 54 6.67 10.57 -9.33
CA PRO A 54 7.28 11.30 -8.23
C PRO A 54 8.44 12.16 -8.74
N PHE A 55 8.50 13.42 -8.29
CA PHE A 55 9.52 14.39 -8.63
C PHE A 55 10.00 15.15 -7.39
N SER A 56 11.22 15.68 -7.41
CA SER A 56 11.81 16.41 -6.27
C SER A 56 12.19 17.86 -6.59
N VAL A 57 12.28 18.22 -7.88
CA VAL A 57 12.68 19.57 -8.33
C VAL A 57 11.43 20.29 -8.84
N LYS A 58 11.04 21.40 -8.19
CA LYS A 58 9.90 22.23 -8.61
C LYS A 58 10.31 23.32 -9.60
N GLU A 59 11.46 23.93 -9.39
CA GLU A 59 11.95 25.05 -10.16
C GLU A 59 13.49 25.07 -10.11
N VAL A 60 14.10 25.52 -11.20
CA VAL A 60 15.53 25.83 -11.28
C VAL A 60 15.65 27.30 -11.64
N GLU A 61 16.41 28.04 -10.83
CA GLU A 61 16.72 29.45 -11.06
C GLU A 61 18.21 29.62 -11.37
N TYR A 62 18.51 30.55 -12.28
CA TYR A 62 19.88 30.91 -12.65
C TYR A 62 19.96 32.41 -12.88
N GLU A 63 20.96 33.06 -12.30
CA GLU A 63 21.19 34.52 -12.40
C GLU A 63 19.95 35.38 -12.08
N GLY A 64 19.13 34.93 -11.12
CA GLY A 64 17.92 35.64 -10.69
C GLY A 64 16.71 35.45 -11.59
N GLY A 65 16.77 34.57 -12.59
CA GLY A 65 15.66 34.19 -13.44
C GLY A 65 15.30 32.71 -13.34
N SER A 66 14.01 32.39 -13.47
CA SER A 66 13.53 31.01 -13.63
C SER A 66 13.99 30.47 -14.98
N VAL A 67 14.73 29.36 -14.98
CA VAL A 67 15.18 28.70 -16.22
C VAL A 67 14.42 27.42 -16.52
N TRP A 68 13.79 26.81 -15.51
CA TRP A 68 12.95 25.65 -15.67
C TRP A 68 11.95 25.52 -14.53
N LYS A 69 10.72 25.09 -14.83
CA LYS A 69 9.69 24.74 -13.84
C LYS A 69 9.14 23.35 -14.15
N HIS A 70 8.81 22.62 -13.10
CA HIS A 70 8.16 21.33 -13.25
C HIS A 70 6.73 21.52 -13.76
N GLU A 71 6.42 20.86 -14.87
CA GLU A 71 5.07 20.75 -15.41
C GLU A 71 4.46 19.42 -14.98
N THR A 72 3.26 19.47 -14.40
CA THR A 72 2.51 18.28 -14.02
C THR A 72 1.68 17.79 -15.19
N ASP A 73 1.91 16.55 -15.63
CA ASP A 73 1.14 15.87 -16.67
C ASP A 73 0.54 14.56 -16.11
N PRO A 74 -0.60 14.63 -15.39
CA PRO A 74 -1.21 13.46 -14.78
C PRO A 74 -1.77 12.51 -15.84
N LYS A 75 -1.48 11.21 -15.68
CA LYS A 75 -2.02 10.15 -16.54
C LYS A 75 -3.24 9.53 -15.89
N GLU A 76 -4.31 9.34 -16.65
CA GLU A 76 -5.46 8.58 -16.18
C GLU A 76 -5.11 7.08 -16.17
N ALA A 77 -4.82 6.56 -14.98
CA ALA A 77 -4.45 5.17 -14.77
C ALA A 77 -5.67 4.28 -14.55
N PHE A 78 -6.68 4.83 -13.86
CA PHE A 78 -7.97 4.21 -13.56
C PHE A 78 -9.08 5.24 -13.69
N THR A 79 -10.30 4.79 -13.95
CA THR A 79 -11.48 5.66 -13.84
C THR A 79 -11.71 6.01 -12.36
N ALA A 80 -12.30 7.18 -12.09
CA ALA A 80 -12.62 7.59 -10.73
C ALA A 80 -13.45 6.56 -9.96
N PRO A 81 -14.56 5.99 -10.51
CA PRO A 81 -15.33 4.97 -9.78
C PRO A 81 -14.50 3.75 -9.38
N VAL A 82 -13.53 3.32 -10.20
CA VAL A 82 -12.65 2.20 -9.84
C VAL A 82 -11.69 2.58 -8.71
N ALA A 83 -11.06 3.75 -8.78
CA ALA A 83 -10.12 4.21 -7.76
C ALA A 83 -10.82 4.50 -6.42
N ASP A 84 -12.02 5.07 -6.46
CA ASP A 84 -12.80 5.42 -5.28
C ASP A 84 -13.35 4.15 -4.59
N ASN A 85 -13.73 3.11 -5.34
CA ASN A 85 -14.06 1.80 -4.75
C ASN A 85 -12.85 1.10 -4.12
N VAL A 86 -11.67 1.20 -4.74
CA VAL A 86 -10.43 0.68 -4.12
C VAL A 86 -10.15 1.42 -2.82
N THR A 87 -10.32 2.74 -2.82
CA THR A 87 -10.20 3.57 -1.61
C THR A 87 -11.18 3.14 -0.54
N ASP A 88 -12.44 2.88 -0.90
CA ASP A 88 -13.48 2.44 0.03
C ASP A 88 -13.13 1.13 0.74
N VAL A 89 -12.69 0.13 -0.02
CA VAL A 89 -12.20 -1.15 0.54
C VAL A 89 -10.98 -0.95 1.45
N LEU A 90 -10.08 -0.02 1.08
CA LEU A 90 -8.86 0.25 1.86
C LEU A 90 -9.11 1.06 3.12
N LYS A 91 -10.22 1.81 3.23
CA LYS A 91 -10.64 2.42 4.50
C LYS A 91 -10.96 1.36 5.54
N THR A 92 -11.70 0.31 5.17
CA THR A 92 -12.05 -0.78 6.09
C THR A 92 -10.83 -1.48 6.70
N VAL A 93 -9.70 -1.52 5.99
CA VAL A 93 -8.45 -2.07 6.54
C VAL A 93 -7.97 -1.28 7.75
N VAL A 94 -8.15 0.03 7.74
CA VAL A 94 -7.70 0.95 8.78
C VAL A 94 -8.79 1.16 9.84
N GLU A 95 -10.06 1.11 9.47
CA GLU A 95 -11.18 1.26 10.41
C GLU A 95 -11.36 0.02 11.29
N ASP A 96 -11.46 -1.16 10.67
CA ASP A 96 -11.85 -2.41 11.33
C ASP A 96 -10.91 -3.60 11.03
N GLY A 97 -9.85 -3.35 10.26
CA GLY A 97 -9.00 -4.40 9.72
C GLY A 97 -7.63 -4.51 10.40
N THR A 98 -6.65 -4.95 9.62
CA THR A 98 -5.28 -5.16 10.12
C THR A 98 -4.50 -3.86 10.32
N GLY A 99 -4.97 -2.71 9.83
CA GLY A 99 -4.24 -1.45 9.77
C GLY A 99 -4.67 -0.43 10.82
N THR A 100 -5.39 -0.83 11.87
CA THR A 100 -6.02 0.08 12.85
C THR A 100 -5.04 1.02 13.54
N SER A 101 -3.79 0.62 13.73
CA SER A 101 -2.74 1.49 14.29
C SER A 101 -2.46 2.74 13.43
N ALA A 102 -2.94 2.79 12.18
CA ALA A 102 -2.80 3.92 11.27
C ALA A 102 -4.01 4.88 11.25
N GLN A 103 -5.01 4.71 12.12
CA GLN A 103 -6.14 5.64 12.21
C GLN A 103 -5.65 7.05 12.59
N LEU A 104 -6.26 8.09 12.04
CA LEU A 104 -5.95 9.48 12.38
C LEU A 104 -7.20 10.16 12.93
N ASP A 105 -7.03 10.96 13.99
CA ASP A 105 -8.16 11.65 14.61
C ASP A 105 -8.81 12.64 13.62
N GLY A 106 -10.12 12.46 13.40
CA GLY A 106 -10.93 13.35 12.57
C GLY A 106 -10.60 13.33 11.08
N ARG A 107 -9.89 12.30 10.59
CA ARG A 107 -9.53 12.16 9.17
C ARG A 107 -9.80 10.74 8.67
N GLU A 108 -10.32 10.65 7.46
CA GLU A 108 -10.40 9.38 6.76
C GLU A 108 -9.01 8.93 6.31
N VAL A 109 -8.72 7.65 6.47
CA VAL A 109 -7.47 7.02 6.06
C VAL A 109 -7.78 5.76 5.27
N ALA A 110 -7.13 5.60 4.13
CA ALA A 110 -7.13 4.37 3.36
C ALA A 110 -5.71 3.81 3.32
N GLY A 111 -5.53 2.52 3.55
CA GLY A 111 -4.19 1.94 3.56
C GLY A 111 -4.15 0.43 3.62
N LYS A 112 -2.95 -0.13 3.44
CA LYS A 112 -2.73 -1.57 3.47
C LYS A 112 -1.43 -1.94 4.16
N THR A 113 -1.55 -2.99 4.98
CA THR A 113 -0.42 -3.71 5.58
C THR A 113 0.21 -4.69 4.58
N GLY A 114 1.53 -4.79 4.61
CA GLY A 114 2.31 -5.82 3.91
C GLY A 114 3.28 -6.50 4.87
N THR A 115 3.46 -7.82 4.75
CA THR A 115 4.43 -8.58 5.54
C THR A 115 4.91 -9.75 4.71
N THR A 116 6.22 -9.91 4.57
CA THR A 116 6.83 -11.03 3.82
C THR A 116 7.16 -12.20 4.75
N ASP A 117 7.38 -13.38 4.17
CA ASP A 117 7.72 -14.59 4.91
C ASP A 117 8.94 -14.39 5.83
N GLY A 118 8.85 -14.93 7.05
CA GLY A 118 9.87 -14.70 8.08
C GLY A 118 9.87 -13.28 8.66
N ASN A 119 8.86 -12.47 8.33
CA ASN A 119 8.76 -11.05 8.65
C ASN A 119 10.01 -10.28 8.24
N LYS A 120 10.61 -10.64 7.10
CA LYS A 120 11.86 -10.04 6.59
C LYS A 120 11.67 -8.60 6.16
N SER A 121 10.46 -8.26 5.74
CA SER A 121 10.02 -6.90 5.51
C SER A 121 8.57 -6.72 6.01
N ALA A 122 8.32 -5.54 6.58
CA ALA A 122 7.01 -5.13 7.06
C ALA A 122 6.71 -3.74 6.49
N TRP A 123 5.50 -3.57 5.98
CA TRP A 123 5.08 -2.37 5.26
C TRP A 123 3.74 -1.88 5.78
N PHE A 124 3.61 -0.57 5.86
CA PHE A 124 2.31 0.08 5.81
C PHE A 124 2.36 1.16 4.74
N VAL A 125 1.44 1.10 3.79
CA VAL A 125 1.28 2.14 2.77
C VAL A 125 -0.14 2.64 2.86
N GLY A 126 -0.29 3.94 3.09
CA GLY A 126 -1.58 4.56 3.33
C GLY A 126 -1.61 6.00 2.91
N TYR A 127 -2.82 6.54 2.77
CA TYR A 127 -3.05 7.87 2.27
C TYR A 127 -4.33 8.49 2.86
N THR A 128 -4.34 9.81 2.80
CA THR A 128 -5.52 10.69 2.86
C THR A 128 -5.71 11.31 1.48
N PRO A 129 -6.78 12.07 1.19
CA PRO A 129 -6.90 12.81 -0.07
C PRO A 129 -5.76 13.81 -0.31
N GLN A 130 -4.98 14.18 0.72
CA GLN A 130 -3.95 15.22 0.66
C GLN A 130 -2.54 14.67 0.56
N LEU A 131 -2.29 13.47 1.10
CA LEU A 131 -0.94 12.92 1.23
C LEU A 131 -0.96 11.40 1.24
N SER A 132 -0.08 10.79 0.44
CA SER A 132 0.20 9.36 0.41
C SER A 132 1.61 9.09 0.91
N THR A 133 1.73 8.12 1.83
CA THR A 133 2.99 7.79 2.52
C THR A 133 3.17 6.28 2.56
N ALA A 134 4.40 5.83 2.29
CA ALA A 134 4.83 4.44 2.42
C ALA A 134 5.91 4.34 3.49
N VAL A 135 5.67 3.48 4.49
CA VAL A 135 6.65 3.12 5.51
C VAL A 135 7.03 1.66 5.32
N SER A 136 8.34 1.40 5.21
CA SER A 136 8.91 0.07 5.12
C SER A 136 9.92 -0.14 6.22
N MET A 137 9.85 -1.29 6.87
CA MET A 137 10.84 -1.75 7.82
C MET A 137 11.42 -3.08 7.35
N TYR A 138 12.74 -3.20 7.38
CA TYR A 138 13.47 -4.41 7.06
C TYR A 138 14.77 -4.43 7.87
N ARG A 139 15.35 -5.62 8.04
CA ARG A 139 16.61 -5.80 8.76
C ARG A 139 17.66 -6.38 7.82
N MET A 140 18.88 -5.88 7.91
CA MET A 140 20.05 -6.41 7.22
C MET A 140 21.16 -6.69 8.22
N ASP A 141 22.18 -7.45 7.80
CA ASP A 141 23.41 -7.64 8.57
C ASP A 141 24.10 -6.31 8.83
N ASP A 142 24.57 -6.00 10.04
CA ASP A 142 25.12 -4.67 10.37
C ASP A 142 26.49 -4.40 9.71
N ASP A 143 27.17 -5.44 9.22
CA ASP A 143 28.43 -5.30 8.50
C ASP A 143 28.20 -4.74 7.09
N GLU A 144 28.41 -3.44 6.94
CA GLU A 144 28.30 -2.72 5.68
C GLU A 144 29.37 -3.11 4.64
N THR A 145 30.45 -3.79 5.05
CA THR A 145 31.51 -4.23 4.11
C THR A 145 31.06 -5.40 3.23
N LYS A 146 29.99 -6.11 3.65
CA LYS A 146 29.39 -7.21 2.88
C LYS A 146 28.68 -6.65 1.65
N LYS A 147 29.12 -7.06 0.47
CA LYS A 147 28.52 -6.67 -0.81
C LYS A 147 27.09 -7.19 -1.02
N SER A 148 26.73 -8.28 -0.38
CA SER A 148 25.38 -8.85 -0.40
C SER A 148 24.87 -8.97 1.03
N ARG A 149 23.80 -8.24 1.35
CA ARG A 149 23.17 -8.21 2.66
C ARG A 149 21.70 -8.59 2.48
N PRO A 150 21.35 -9.89 2.59
CA PRO A 150 19.95 -10.30 2.47
C PRO A 150 19.13 -9.77 3.64
N PHE A 151 17.82 -9.67 3.45
CA PHE A 151 16.94 -9.36 4.56
C PHE A 151 16.90 -10.50 5.57
N LEU A 152 17.10 -10.14 6.83
CA LEU A 152 17.09 -11.02 7.98
C LEU A 152 15.69 -11.06 8.59
N GLU A 153 15.38 -12.15 9.29
CA GLU A 153 14.15 -12.25 10.06
C GLU A 153 14.12 -11.18 11.17
N MET A 154 12.93 -10.61 11.39
CA MET A 154 12.70 -9.53 12.36
C MET A 154 11.94 -10.01 13.61
N TYR A 155 12.08 -11.29 13.99
CA TYR A 155 11.54 -11.80 15.24
C TYR A 155 12.31 -11.21 16.44
N GLY A 156 11.59 -10.77 17.48
CA GLY A 156 12.20 -10.15 18.66
C GLY A 156 12.76 -8.75 18.45
N THR A 157 12.60 -8.14 17.27
CA THR A 157 13.12 -6.80 16.97
C THR A 157 12.35 -5.72 17.74
N GLY A 158 13.06 -4.76 18.33
CA GLY A 158 12.47 -3.63 19.06
C GLY A 158 11.62 -4.04 20.27
N GLY A 159 11.87 -5.21 20.85
CA GLY A 159 11.09 -5.73 21.99
C GLY A 159 9.75 -6.35 21.61
N GLN A 160 9.38 -6.40 20.33
CA GLN A 160 8.19 -7.09 19.85
C GLN A 160 8.50 -8.52 19.43
N LYS A 161 7.60 -9.46 19.76
CA LYS A 161 7.78 -10.88 19.42
C LYS A 161 7.85 -11.10 17.90
N THR A 162 7.02 -10.37 17.15
CA THR A 162 6.93 -10.41 15.69
C THR A 162 6.65 -9.00 15.16
N ILE A 163 7.42 -8.54 14.17
CA ILE A 163 7.13 -7.28 13.45
C ILE A 163 6.29 -7.60 12.21
N HIS A 164 5.20 -6.86 12.01
CA HIS A 164 4.33 -6.97 10.83
C HIS A 164 3.85 -5.58 10.41
N GLY A 165 3.17 -5.48 9.27
CA GLY A 165 2.75 -4.18 8.72
C GLY A 165 1.94 -3.32 9.71
N ALA A 166 1.16 -3.96 10.59
CA ALA A 166 0.32 -3.30 11.59
C ALA A 166 1.05 -2.78 12.85
N SER A 167 2.33 -3.14 13.04
CA SER A 167 3.09 -2.71 14.22
C SER A 167 3.90 -1.45 13.91
N PHE A 168 5.23 -1.46 14.07
CA PHE A 168 6.05 -0.27 13.85
C PHE A 168 5.81 0.45 12.52
N PRO A 169 5.61 -0.21 11.37
CA PRO A 169 5.36 0.52 10.13
C PRO A 169 4.09 1.39 10.17
N ALA A 170 2.99 0.87 10.72
CA ALA A 170 1.74 1.61 10.84
C ALA A 170 1.81 2.69 11.93
N GLU A 171 2.47 2.42 13.06
CA GLU A 171 2.70 3.39 14.15
C GLU A 171 3.55 4.58 13.66
N VAL A 172 4.67 4.30 12.96
CA VAL A 172 5.51 5.35 12.37
C VAL A 172 4.76 6.13 11.30
N TRP A 173 3.91 5.45 10.50
CA TRP A 173 3.07 6.11 9.52
C TRP A 173 2.08 7.07 10.20
N HIS A 174 1.42 6.64 11.28
CA HIS A 174 0.49 7.44 12.06
C HIS A 174 1.17 8.70 12.59
N ASP A 175 2.25 8.54 13.35
CA ASP A 175 2.98 9.65 13.98
C ASP A 175 3.46 10.67 12.94
N TYR A 176 3.97 10.18 11.80
CA TYR A 176 4.39 11.05 10.70
C TYR A 176 3.21 11.81 10.10
N MET A 177 2.09 11.13 9.82
CA MET A 177 0.94 11.74 9.15
C MET A 177 0.22 12.74 10.04
N GLU A 178 0.14 12.52 11.36
CA GLU A 178 -0.37 13.50 12.32
C GLU A 178 0.40 14.82 12.24
N GLN A 179 1.73 14.74 12.20
CA GLN A 179 2.57 15.93 12.12
C GLN A 179 2.55 16.55 10.73
N ALA A 180 2.61 15.74 9.67
CA ALA A 180 2.66 16.22 8.29
C ALA A 180 1.36 16.93 7.86
N LEU A 181 0.22 16.54 8.42
CA LEU A 181 -1.09 17.15 8.15
C LEU A 181 -1.55 18.11 9.25
N LYS A 182 -0.67 18.48 10.18
CA LYS A 182 -1.03 19.40 11.26
C LYS A 182 -1.42 20.77 10.70
N GLY A 183 -2.64 21.22 11.03
CA GLY A 183 -3.17 22.50 10.58
C GLY A 183 -3.81 22.48 9.19
N GLU A 184 -3.69 21.39 8.44
CA GLU A 184 -4.42 21.19 7.20
C GLU A 184 -5.90 20.87 7.51
N PRO A 185 -6.88 21.33 6.73
CA PRO A 185 -8.26 20.89 6.90
C PRO A 185 -8.37 19.38 6.62
N ALA A 186 -9.22 18.68 7.37
CA ALA A 186 -9.60 17.31 7.04
C ALA A 186 -10.42 17.28 5.75
N LYS A 187 -10.06 16.40 4.83
CA LYS A 187 -10.82 16.12 3.60
C LYS A 187 -11.31 14.69 3.64
N ASN A 188 -12.53 14.50 3.16
CA ASN A 188 -13.09 13.17 2.95
C ASN A 188 -12.74 12.69 1.54
N PHE A 189 -12.69 11.38 1.38
CA PHE A 189 -12.62 10.75 0.07
C PHE A 189 -13.94 10.95 -0.69
N PRO A 190 -13.90 10.90 -2.03
CA PRO A 190 -15.12 10.78 -2.82
C PRO A 190 -15.92 9.54 -2.41
N GLU A 191 -17.25 9.64 -2.48
CA GLU A 191 -18.12 8.50 -2.23
C GLU A 191 -17.97 7.48 -3.38
N ALA A 192 -17.84 6.20 -3.03
CA ALA A 192 -17.70 5.14 -4.02
C ALA A 192 -19.02 4.88 -4.75
N GLU A 193 -19.03 5.09 -6.06
CA GLU A 193 -20.18 4.75 -6.91
C GLU A 193 -20.23 3.24 -7.22
N PRO A 194 -21.41 2.63 -7.38
CA PRO A 194 -21.51 1.23 -7.78
C PRO A 194 -20.76 0.96 -9.10
N ILE A 195 -19.87 -0.04 -9.09
CA ILE A 195 -19.16 -0.49 -10.29
C ILE A 195 -19.51 -1.94 -10.65
N GLY A 196 -19.61 -2.19 -11.95
CA GLY A 196 -19.94 -3.51 -12.49
C GLY A 196 -21.40 -3.90 -12.28
N VAL A 197 -21.68 -5.19 -12.48
CA VAL A 197 -22.98 -5.81 -12.22
C VAL A 197 -22.73 -6.95 -11.24
N VAL A 198 -23.50 -7.03 -10.16
CA VAL A 198 -23.44 -8.17 -9.24
C VAL A 198 -23.89 -9.41 -10.02
N VAL A 199 -22.96 -10.32 -10.28
CA VAL A 199 -23.24 -11.63 -10.91
C VAL A 199 -23.24 -12.66 -9.79
N ASN A 200 -24.35 -13.38 -9.63
CA ASN A 200 -24.61 -14.35 -8.55
C ASN A 200 -24.84 -13.72 -7.15
N ASP A 201 -25.90 -12.93 -6.99
CA ASP A 201 -26.40 -12.45 -5.68
C ASP A 201 -27.08 -13.56 -4.83
N LEU A 202 -26.78 -14.83 -5.14
CA LEU A 202 -27.25 -15.95 -4.34
C LEU A 202 -26.20 -16.23 -3.27
N PRO A 203 -26.58 -16.32 -1.99
CA PRO A 203 -25.64 -16.67 -0.93
C PRO A 203 -24.97 -18.01 -1.29
N THR A 204 -23.64 -18.08 -1.10
CA THR A 204 -22.91 -19.34 -1.19
C THR A 204 -23.66 -20.37 -0.35
N PRO A 205 -24.04 -21.55 -0.89
CA PRO A 205 -24.74 -22.56 -0.10
C PRO A 205 -23.89 -22.84 1.15
N SER A 206 -24.51 -22.70 2.32
CA SER A 206 -23.87 -23.03 3.59
C SER A 206 -23.39 -24.47 3.51
N VAL A 207 -22.07 -24.66 3.47
CA VAL A 207 -21.47 -25.98 3.64
C VAL A 207 -21.81 -26.43 5.06
N THR A 208 -22.88 -27.22 5.18
CA THR A 208 -23.12 -27.99 6.39
C THR A 208 -21.94 -28.95 6.53
N PRO A 209 -21.15 -28.88 7.61
CA PRO A 209 -20.06 -29.82 7.80
C PRO A 209 -20.66 -31.23 7.85
N THR A 210 -20.22 -32.10 6.93
CA THR A 210 -20.49 -33.53 7.01
C THR A 210 -19.94 -34.02 8.35
N PRO A 211 -20.71 -34.74 9.18
CA PRO A 211 -20.17 -35.30 10.42
C PRO A 211 -19.01 -36.22 10.08
N THR A 212 -17.84 -35.91 10.64
CA THR A 212 -16.69 -36.80 10.64
C THR A 212 -17.10 -38.10 11.34
N GLU A 213 -17.08 -39.20 10.62
CA GLU A 213 -17.21 -40.53 11.19
C GLU A 213 -15.96 -40.75 12.07
N SER A 214 -16.15 -40.81 13.38
CA SER A 214 -15.10 -41.23 14.31
C SER A 214 -14.82 -42.71 14.07
N GLU A 215 -13.64 -43.02 13.52
CA GLU A 215 -13.10 -44.38 13.59
C GLU A 215 -12.91 -44.74 15.07
N GLU A 216 -13.68 -45.72 15.54
CA GLU A 216 -13.39 -46.43 16.78
C GLU A 216 -12.05 -47.16 16.64
N GLU A 217 -11.06 -46.77 17.46
CA GLU A 217 -9.85 -47.57 17.68
C GLU A 217 -10.24 -48.96 18.22
N GLN A 218 -9.86 -50.01 17.50
CA GLN A 218 -9.69 -51.37 18.02
C GLN A 218 -8.21 -51.70 18.20
#